data_AF-A0AAU7U5P3-F1
#
_entry.id   AF-A0AAU7U5P3-F1
#
_cell.length_a   1.000
_cell.length_b   1.000
_cell.length_c   1.000
_cell.angle_alpha   90.00
_cell.angle_beta   90.00
_cell.angle_gamma   90.00
#
_symmetry.space_group_name_H-M   'P 1'
#
loop_
_entity.id
_entity.type
_entity.pdbx_description
1 polymer ?
#
loop_
_entity_poly.entity_id
_entity_poly.type
_entity_poly.pdbx_seq_one_letter_code
_entity_poly.pdbx_strand_id
1 'polypeptide(L)' 'MSTSGLVLFLQGFIVGFPDLHSTVERMVPRGDTVVLFVTGEGTFGRPFMVAP' A
#
# COMPACT_ATOMS: atom_id res chain seq x y z
N MET A 1 14.90 3.61 4.10
CA MET A 1 13.81 4.43 3.52
C MET A 1 13.46 5.52 4.53
N SER A 2 13.47 6.80 4.12
CA SER A 2 12.96 7.88 4.99
C SER A 2 11.47 7.63 5.25
N THR A 3 11.02 7.78 6.49
CA THR A 3 9.62 7.62 6.93
C THR A 3 8.65 8.39 6.04
N SER A 4 9.09 9.51 5.48
CA SER A 4 8.33 10.36 4.56
C SER A 4 7.98 9.68 3.23
N GLY A 5 8.86 8.83 2.68
CA GLY A 5 8.62 8.17 1.39
C GLY A 5 7.55 7.08 1.44
N LEU A 6 7.49 6.34 2.57
CA LEU A 6 6.48 5.31 2.78
C LEU A 6 5.09 5.91 2.98
N VAL A 7 4.99 7.03 3.72
CA VAL A 7 3.73 7.75 3.92
C VAL A 7 3.18 8.28 2.61
N LEU A 8 4.02 8.90 1.78
CA LEU A 8 3.60 9.43 0.47
C LEU A 8 3.12 8.31 -0.47
N PHE A 9 3.81 7.18 -0.47
CA PHE A 9 3.42 6.00 -1.25
C PHE A 9 2.04 5.49 -0.82
N LEU A 10 1.80 5.32 0.48
CA LEU A 10 0.51 4.87 1.02
C LEU A 10 -0.63 5.88 0.78
N GLN A 11 -0.35 7.18 0.90
CA GLN A 11 -1.32 8.23 0.58
C GLN A 11 -1.79 8.17 -0.86
N GLY A 12 -0.90 7.86 -1.80
CA GLY A 12 -1.26 7.66 -3.20
C GLY A 12 -2.36 6.62 -3.37
N PHE A 13 -2.20 5.44 -2.75
CA PHE A 13 -3.17 4.36 -2.87
C PHE A 13 -4.53 4.72 -2.28
N ILE A 14 -4.55 5.36 -1.10
CA ILE A 14 -5.78 5.81 -0.45
C ILE A 14 -6.52 6.84 -1.31
N VAL A 15 -5.79 7.72 -2.00
CA VAL A 15 -6.42 8.71 -2.89
C VAL A 15 -6.96 8.05 -4.16
N GLY A 16 -6.17 7.19 -4.81
CA GLY A 16 -6.55 6.52 -6.06
C GLY A 16 -7.72 5.55 -5.91
N PHE A 17 -7.78 4.90 -4.75
CA PHE A 17 -8.73 3.85 -4.39
C PHE A 17 -9.38 4.19 -3.03
N PRO A 18 -10.44 5.02 -2.99
CA PRO A 18 -11.06 5.49 -1.75
C PRO A 18 -11.68 4.38 -0.89
N ASP A 19 -12.03 3.25 -1.52
CA ASP A 19 -12.60 2.04 -0.95
C ASP A 19 -11.57 0.90 -0.87
N LEU A 20 -10.27 1.21 -0.90
CA LEU A 20 -9.20 0.21 -0.83
C LEU A 20 -9.32 -0.65 0.44
N HIS A 21 -9.53 -1.95 0.23
CA HIS A 21 -9.33 -2.97 1.25
C HIS A 21 -8.11 -3.81 0.90
N SER A 22 -7.48 -4.39 1.93
CA SER A 22 -6.32 -5.25 1.74
C SER A 22 -6.39 -6.47 2.64
N THR A 23 -6.11 -7.63 2.07
CA THR A 23 -6.09 -8.92 2.76
C THR A 23 -4.64 -9.37 2.88
N VAL A 24 -4.21 -9.70 4.09
CA VAL A 24 -2.91 -10.34 4.31
C VAL A 24 -3.08 -11.84 4.07
N GLU A 25 -2.60 -12.32 2.93
CA GLU A 25 -2.67 -13.73 2.54
C GLU A 25 -1.68 -14.59 3.34
N ARG A 26 -0.51 -14.02 3.62
CA ARG A 26 0.57 -14.72 4.33
C ARG A 26 1.50 -13.75 5.03
N MET A 27 1.94 -14.13 6.22
CA MET A 27 2.96 -13.44 6.99
C MET A 27 4.11 -14.40 7.28
N VAL A 28 5.34 -13.98 6.96
CA VAL A 28 6.54 -14.78 7.19
C VAL A 28 7.55 -13.97 8.02
N PRO A 29 7.70 -14.27 9.32
CA PRO A 29 8.76 -13.67 10.13
C PRO A 29 10.13 -14.29 9.78
N ARG A 30 11.16 -13.45 9.74
CA ARG A 30 12.57 -13.84 9.51
C ARG A 30 13.48 -12.96 10.36
N GLY A 31 13.85 -13.46 11.54
CA GLY A 31 14.60 -12.67 12.53
C GLY A 31 13.83 -11.40 12.88
N ASP A 32 14.47 -10.25 12.66
CA ASP A 32 13.88 -8.92 12.94
C ASP A 32 13.06 -8.36 11.77
N THR A 33 12.79 -9.15 10.74
CA THR A 33 12.02 -8.73 9.56
C THR A 33 10.73 -9.54 9.44
N VAL A 34 9.67 -8.90 8.95
CA VAL A 34 8.42 -9.56 8.58
C VAL A 34 8.15 -9.29 7.10
N VAL A 35 7.87 -10.35 6.35
CA VAL A 35 7.37 -10.25 4.97
C VAL A 35 5.87 -10.50 4.98
N LEU A 36 5.11 -9.58 4.40
CA LEU A 36 3.67 -9.71 4.18
C LEU A 36 3.39 -9.90 2.71
N PHE A 37 2.60 -10.91 2.39
CA PHE A 37 1.95 -11.08 1.09
C PHE A 37 0.56 -10.50 1.22
N VAL A 38 0.28 -9.43 0.48
CA VAL A 38 -0.95 -8.64 0.60
C VAL A 38 -1.62 -8.54 -0.75
N THR A 39 -2.89 -8.90 -0.80
CA THR A 39 -3.78 -8.60 -1.94
C THR A 39 -4.54 -7.32 -1.62
N GLY A 40 -4.46 -6.32 -2.49
CA GLY A 40 -5.20 -5.06 -2.36
C GLY A 40 -6.25 -4.94 -3.47
N GLU A 41 -7.46 -4.54 -3.10
CA GLU A 41 -8.59 -4.39 -4.01
C GLU A 41 -9.30 -3.08 -3.72
N GLY A 42 -9.73 -2.38 -4.76
CA GLY A 42 -10.48 -1.14 -4.62
C GLY A 42 -10.91 -0.62 -5.99
N THR A 43 -11.84 0.32 -5.97
CA THR A 43 -12.34 1.00 -7.16
C THR A 43 -11.43 2.17 -7.52
N PHE A 44 -10.85 2.15 -8.71
CA PHE A 44 -10.08 3.28 -9.21
C PHE A 44 -11.01 4.46 -9.49
N GLY A 45 -10.90 5.52 -8.69
CA GLY A 45 -11.83 6.67 -8.75
C GLY A 45 -11.15 8.02 -8.89
N ARG A 46 -9.82 8.09 -8.70
CA ARG A 46 -9.05 9.33 -8.75
C ARG A 46 -7.67 9.10 -9.36
N PRO A 47 -7.04 10.12 -9.95
CA PRO A 47 -5.68 9.98 -10.49
C PRO A 47 -4.72 9.43 -9.43
N PHE A 48 -4.09 8.30 -9.76
CA PHE A 48 -3.10 7.62 -8.93
C PHE A 48 -1.73 7.73 -9.61
N MET A 49 -0.68 8.05 -8.83
CA MET A 49 0.68 8.28 -9.34
C MET A 49 0.76 9.25 -10.52
N VAL A 50 0.17 10.44 -10.38
CA VAL A 50 0.49 11.55 -11.30
C VAL A 50 1.91 12.01 -10.91
N ALA A 51 2.91 11.47 -11.59
CA ALA A 51 4.22 12.12 -11.63
C ALA A 51 4.02 13.54 -12.17
N PRO A 52 4.71 14.56 -11.65
CA PRO A 52 4.69 15.89 -12.26
C PRO A 52 5.10 15.85 -13.73
#